data_AF-G2PLT3-F1
#
_entry.id   AF-G2PLT3-F1
#
_cell.length_a   1.000
_cell.length_b   1.000
_cell.length_c   1.000
_cell.angle_alpha   90.00
_cell.angle_beta   90.00
_cell.angle_gamma   90.00
#
_symmetry.space_group_name_H-M   'P 1'
#
loop_
_entity.id
_entity.type
_entity.pdbx_description
1 polymer ?
#
loop_
_entity_poly.entity_id
_entity_poly.type
_entity_poly.pdbx_seq_one_letter_code
_entity_poly.pdbx_strand_id
1 'polypeptide(L)'
;MSTQDGQKNCPHCGNENSQSAPKISRMLTPEQVELLEFADHLDGPDLVKSLKLVHDVVLYHSHEPIDEAEKDALFNLKGLWECIDRIGE
;
A
#
# COMPACT_ATOMS: atom_id res chain seq x y z
N MET A 1 -35.36 -42.18 35.64
CA MET A 1 -35.08 -41.76 34.25
C MET A 1 -33.72 -41.08 34.27
N SER A 2 -32.72 -41.72 33.66
CA SER A 2 -31.36 -41.21 33.48
C SER A 2 -31.34 -40.06 32.47
N THR A 3 -30.37 -39.14 32.62
CA THR A 3 -29.37 -38.86 31.57
C THR A 3 -28.15 -38.16 32.17
N GLN A 4 -27.02 -38.88 32.15
CA GLN A 4 -25.65 -38.37 32.19
C GLN A 4 -25.24 -37.86 30.79
N ASP A 5 -24.30 -36.91 30.81
CA ASP A 5 -23.28 -36.60 29.80
C ASP A 5 -23.64 -36.00 28.44
N GLY A 6 -22.81 -35.03 28.04
CA GLY A 6 -22.75 -34.58 26.65
C GLY A 6 -22.14 -33.20 26.42
N GLN A 7 -21.11 -32.78 27.17
CA GLN A 7 -20.29 -31.63 26.79
C GLN A 7 -19.48 -32.01 25.54
N LYS A 8 -20.05 -31.74 24.37
CA LYS A 8 -19.44 -32.01 23.06
C LYS A 8 -18.32 -31.01 22.84
N ASN A 9 -17.08 -31.41 23.15
CA ASN A 9 -15.90 -30.74 22.63
C ASN A 9 -15.96 -30.79 21.10
N CYS A 10 -16.19 -29.64 20.47
CA CYS A 10 -16.09 -29.48 19.03
C CYS A 10 -14.61 -29.64 18.64
N PRO A 11 -14.22 -30.66 17.86
CA PRO A 11 -12.83 -30.85 17.44
C PRO A 11 -12.37 -29.78 16.44
N HIS A 12 -13.29 -28.94 15.96
CA HIS A 12 -13.08 -27.97 14.89
C HIS A 12 -13.38 -26.53 15.31
N CYS A 13 -13.54 -26.26 16.61
CA CYS A 13 -13.37 -24.90 17.13
C CYS A 13 -11.87 -24.62 17.30
N GLY A 14 -11.14 -24.76 16.19
CA GLY A 14 -9.86 -24.08 16.04
C GLY A 14 -10.16 -22.59 16.16
N ASN A 15 -9.41 -21.94 17.03
CA ASN A 15 -9.49 -20.52 17.28
C ASN A 15 -9.28 -19.76 15.96
N GLU A 16 -10.34 -19.45 15.21
CA GLU A 16 -10.28 -18.61 14.00
C GLU A 16 -10.09 -17.12 14.35
N ASN A 17 -9.53 -16.84 15.53
CA ASN A 17 -9.16 -15.51 15.96
C ASN A 17 -7.65 -15.26 15.75
N SER A 18 -7.17 -15.60 14.57
CA SER A 18 -5.97 -15.01 14.03
C SER A 18 -6.33 -14.58 12.62
N GLN A 19 -6.79 -13.33 12.54
CA GLN A 19 -6.95 -12.53 11.34
C GLN A 19 -6.00 -13.06 10.27
N SER A 20 -6.56 -13.68 9.24
CA SER A 20 -5.78 -14.00 8.06
C SER A 20 -5.40 -12.68 7.43
N ALA A 21 -4.30 -12.10 7.91
CA ALA A 21 -3.59 -11.08 7.17
C ALA A 21 -3.47 -11.61 5.74
N PRO A 22 -3.90 -10.84 4.73
CA PRO A 22 -3.94 -11.31 3.36
C PRO A 22 -2.57 -11.92 3.03
N LYS A 23 -2.56 -13.07 2.35
CA LYS A 23 -1.32 -13.84 2.02
C LYS A 23 -0.21 -12.96 1.43
N ILE A 24 -0.56 -11.82 0.86
CA ILE A 24 0.31 -10.76 0.35
C ILE A 24 1.20 -10.14 1.45
N SER A 25 0.66 -9.85 2.66
CA SER A 25 1.46 -9.32 3.79
C SER A 25 2.53 -10.29 4.29
N ARG A 26 2.47 -11.58 3.92
CA ARG A 26 3.53 -12.55 4.23
C ARG A 26 4.69 -12.55 3.22
N MET A 27 4.49 -11.94 2.05
CA MET A 27 5.49 -11.90 0.96
C MET A 27 6.20 -10.55 0.84
N LEU A 28 5.62 -9.50 1.43
CA LEU A 28 6.14 -8.15 1.40
C LEU A 28 6.78 -7.81 2.74
N THR A 29 7.85 -7.00 2.72
CA THR A 29 8.40 -6.45 3.94
C THR A 29 7.41 -5.46 4.56
N PRO A 30 7.49 -5.18 5.87
CA PRO A 30 6.62 -4.19 6.51
C PRO A 30 6.63 -2.84 5.79
N GLU A 31 7.79 -2.40 5.32
CA GLU A 31 7.96 -1.13 4.59
C GLU A 31 7.24 -1.15 3.23
N GLN A 32 7.21 -2.30 2.56
CA GLN A 32 6.47 -2.47 1.31
C GLN A 32 4.96 -2.48 1.52
N VAL A 33 4.49 -3.00 2.66
CA VAL A 33 3.07 -2.96 3.03
C VAL A 33 2.66 -1.53 3.36
N GLU A 34 3.46 -0.83 4.17
CA GLU A 34 3.23 0.59 4.49
C GLU A 34 3.21 1.47 3.23
N LEU A 35 4.12 1.24 2.29
CA LEU A 35 4.10 1.93 1.00
C LEU A 35 2.80 1.68 0.21
N LEU A 36 2.25 0.47 0.25
CA LEU A 36 0.98 0.15 -0.42
C LEU A 36 -0.22 0.79 0.27
N GLU A 37 -0.18 0.99 1.59
CA GLU A 37 -1.22 1.73 2.31
C GLU A 37 -1.29 3.20 1.86
N PHE A 38 -0.15 3.83 1.55
CA PHE A 38 -0.13 5.18 0.94
C PHE A 38 -0.65 5.21 -0.50
N ALA A 39 -0.64 4.06 -1.19
CA ALA A 39 -1.21 3.89 -2.52
C ALA A 39 -2.64 3.33 -2.49
N ASP A 40 -3.28 3.31 -1.31
CA ASP A 40 -4.66 2.86 -1.17
C ASP A 40 -5.60 3.66 -2.07
N HIS A 41 -6.67 3.04 -2.53
CA HIS A 41 -7.57 3.63 -3.53
C HIS A 41 -8.20 4.96 -3.07
N LEU A 42 -8.33 5.18 -1.76
CA LEU A 42 -8.85 6.43 -1.20
C LEU A 42 -7.85 7.58 -1.27
N ASP A 43 -6.57 7.32 -0.99
CA ASP A 43 -5.53 8.34 -0.89
C ASP A 43 -4.65 8.45 -2.16
N GLY A 44 -4.61 7.39 -2.96
CA GLY A 44 -3.84 7.27 -4.20
C GLY A 44 -4.08 8.39 -5.20
N PRO A 45 -5.33 8.80 -5.50
CA PRO A 45 -5.59 9.92 -6.40
C PRO A 45 -5.00 11.25 -5.92
N ASP A 46 -5.03 11.52 -4.62
CA ASP A 46 -4.50 12.76 -4.05
C ASP A 46 -2.96 12.71 -3.93
N LEU A 47 -2.40 11.53 -3.67
CA LEU A 47 -0.96 11.30 -3.76
C LEU A 47 -0.46 11.53 -5.20
N VAL A 48 -1.13 10.97 -6.21
CA VAL A 48 -0.79 11.18 -7.63
C VAL A 48 -0.79 12.67 -7.98
N LYS A 49 -1.82 13.42 -7.58
CA LYS A 49 -1.88 14.89 -7.80
C LYS A 49 -0.71 15.60 -7.12
N SER A 50 -0.37 15.20 -5.90
CA SER A 50 0.72 15.80 -5.13
C SER A 50 2.09 15.56 -5.79
N LEU A 51 2.34 14.33 -6.26
CA LEU A 51 3.59 13.99 -6.94
C LEU A 51 3.71 14.72 -8.30
N LYS A 52 2.62 14.80 -9.07
CA LYS A 52 2.54 15.58 -10.33
C LYS A 52 2.83 17.06 -10.06
N LEU A 53 2.24 17.64 -9.01
CA LEU A 53 2.47 19.03 -8.63
C LEU A 53 3.93 19.30 -8.28
N VAL A 54 4.55 18.47 -7.43
CA VAL A 54 5.96 18.62 -7.06
C VAL A 54 6.86 18.56 -8.29
N HIS A 55 6.62 17.58 -9.16
CA HIS A 55 7.38 17.45 -10.40
C HIS A 55 7.27 18.69 -11.29
N ASP A 56 6.06 19.19 -11.53
CA ASP A 56 5.83 20.33 -12.42
C ASP A 56 6.36 21.64 -11.81
N VAL A 57 6.32 21.79 -10.49
CA VAL A 57 6.93 22.92 -9.80
C VAL A 57 8.46 22.89 -9.98
N VAL A 58 9.10 21.75 -9.70
CA VAL A 58 10.56 21.64 -9.85
C VAL A 58 10.97 21.85 -11.31
N LEU A 59 10.26 21.24 -12.26
CA LEU A 59 10.65 21.24 -13.67
C LEU A 59 10.38 22.58 -14.38
N TYR A 60 9.26 23.24 -14.07
CA TYR A 60 8.81 24.42 -14.84
C TYR A 60 8.81 25.72 -14.04
N HIS A 61 8.83 25.65 -12.71
CA HIS A 61 8.69 26.82 -11.84
C HIS A 61 9.90 27.06 -10.94
N SER A 62 10.85 26.13 -10.89
CA SER A 62 12.15 26.35 -10.24
C SER A 62 13.03 27.28 -11.09
N HIS A 63 13.83 28.11 -10.42
CA HIS A 63 14.90 28.87 -11.06
C HIS A 63 16.27 28.21 -10.86
N GLU A 64 16.31 27.13 -10.10
CA GLU A 64 17.53 26.36 -9.86
C GLU A 64 17.83 25.44 -11.04
N PRO A 65 19.12 25.33 -11.44
CA PRO A 65 19.53 24.37 -12.45
C PRO A 65 19.33 22.95 -11.92
N ILE A 66 18.79 22.08 -12.78
CA ILE A 66 18.52 20.68 -12.45
C ILE A 66 19.70 19.82 -12.92
N ASP A 67 20.40 19.19 -11.99
CA ASP A 67 21.49 18.26 -12.26
C ASP A 67 21.00 16.87 -12.68
N GLU A 68 21.93 15.95 -12.98
CA GLU A 68 21.56 14.59 -13.42
C GLU A 68 20.89 13.77 -12.31
N ALA A 69 21.29 13.94 -11.05
CA ALA A 69 20.68 13.22 -9.94
C ALA A 69 19.23 13.69 -9.71
N GLU A 70 18.98 14.98 -9.87
CA GLU A 70 17.65 15.57 -9.79
C GLU A 70 16.78 15.16 -10.98
N LYS A 71 17.34 15.05 -12.19
CA LYS A 71 16.62 14.48 -13.35
C LYS A 71 16.21 13.04 -13.10
N ASP A 72 17.12 12.22 -12.59
CA ASP A 72 16.83 10.83 -12.24
C ASP A 72 15.73 10.75 -11.17
N ALA A 73 15.78 11.63 -10.17
CA ALA A 73 14.74 11.73 -9.14
C ALA A 73 13.38 12.11 -9.74
N LEU A 74 13.32 13.10 -10.62
CA LEU A 74 12.08 13.50 -11.30
C LEU A 74 11.53 12.40 -12.22
N PHE A 75 12.41 11.67 -12.91
CA PHE A 75 12.02 10.52 -13.71
C PHE A 75 11.41 9.40 -12.85
N ASN A 76 12.05 9.07 -11.71
CA ASN A 76 11.54 8.08 -10.78
C ASN A 76 10.21 8.53 -10.14
N LEU A 77 10.08 9.81 -9.81
CA LEU A 77 8.85 10.40 -9.29
C LEU A 77 7.69 10.21 -10.29
N LYS A 78 7.98 10.41 -11.58
CA LYS A 78 7.03 10.15 -12.66
C LYS A 78 6.59 8.70 -12.72
N GLY A 79 7.56 7.78 -12.71
CA GLY A 79 7.26 6.35 -12.68
C GLY A 79 6.41 5.95 -11.47
N LEU A 80 6.65 6.56 -10.31
CA LEU A 80 5.90 6.29 -9.08
C LEU A 80 4.42 6.66 -9.23
N TRP A 81 4.09 7.89 -9.64
CA TRP A 81 2.67 8.26 -9.77
C TRP A 81 1.97 7.49 -10.88
N GLU A 82 2.66 7.14 -11.98
CA GLU A 82 2.08 6.32 -13.05
C GLU A 82 1.78 4.91 -12.56
N CYS A 83 2.60 4.38 -11.64
CA CYS A 83 2.30 3.11 -11.00
C CYS A 83 1.08 3.21 -10.07
N ILE A 84 0.95 4.29 -9.30
CA ILE A 84 -0.18 4.48 -8.38
C ILE A 84 -1.48 4.73 -9.15
N ASP A 85 -1.48 5.54 -10.22
CA ASP A 85 -2.65 5.79 -11.07
C ASP A 85 -3.25 4.45 -11.58
N ARG A 86 -2.38 3.53 -12.03
CA ARG A 86 -2.80 2.20 -12.52
C ARG A 86 -3.34 1.25 -11.44
N ILE A 87 -3.12 1.51 -10.15
CA ILE A 87 -3.69 0.69 -9.07
C ILE A 87 -5.19 0.97 -8.92
N GLY A 88 -5.63 2.19 -9.25
CA GLY A 88 -7.03 2.61 -9.19
C GLY A 88 -7.87 2.30 -10.43
N GLU A 89 -7.25 1.84 -11.53
CA GLU A 89 -7.91 1.40 -12.79
C GLU A 89 -8.33 -0.08 -12.74
#